data_AF-A0A7G3ZA24-F1
#
_entry.id   AF-A0A7G3ZA24-F1
#
_cell.length_a   1.000
_cell.length_b   1.000
_cell.length_c   1.000
_cell.angle_alpha   90.00
_cell.angle_beta   90.00
_cell.angle_gamma   90.00
#
_symmetry.space_group_name_H-M   'P 1'
#
loop_
_entity.id
_entity.type
_entity.pdbx_description
1 polymer ?
#
loop_
_entity_poly.entity_id
_entity_poly.type
_entity_poly.pdbx_seq_one_letter_code
_entity_poly.pdbx_strand_id
1 'polypeptide(L)'
;MHYDYSLPLACALCEGGVVLTFCSIYINLLALLRRTSCNTCSRRRRMLTYDEYSAQLRRLCDSALKNSDLVTSIQPSLADGAVLFRTALPSSIAYSTLLCCIEFKICYSHAYQEPRLLFRLWRRAASQEEGIDFLAPWFPTDVAQVLGIDRGFTVSLDALFSNSSRSQETWFAFHPCDTAEIVGDKLDFKDDYLSRWLSIFLFSWLAKS
;
A
#
# COMPACT_ATOMS: atom_id res chain seq x y z
N MET A 1 -40.18 21.05 15.65
CA MET A 1 -40.29 19.69 16.24
C MET A 1 -39.73 18.72 15.21
N HIS A 2 -38.48 18.31 15.38
CA HIS A 2 -38.04 17.05 16.00
C HIS A 2 -38.24 15.83 15.09
N TYR A 3 -37.11 15.15 14.86
CA TYR A 3 -36.87 13.97 14.04
C TYR A 3 -37.65 12.73 14.48
N ASP A 4 -37.91 11.81 13.54
CA ASP A 4 -37.74 10.37 13.78
C ASP A 4 -37.55 9.61 12.46
N TYR A 5 -36.36 9.04 12.27
CA TYR A 5 -36.14 7.91 11.36
C TYR A 5 -35.31 6.88 12.13
N SER A 6 -36.02 6.04 12.85
CA SER A 6 -35.54 4.78 13.41
C SER A 6 -35.21 3.82 12.28
N LEU A 7 -33.98 3.32 12.22
CA LEU A 7 -33.65 2.06 11.54
C LEU A 7 -32.98 1.11 12.53
N PRO A 8 -33.34 -0.18 12.53
CA PRO A 8 -33.11 -1.08 13.64
C PRO A 8 -31.73 -1.73 13.62
N LEU A 9 -31.23 -2.03 14.82
CA LEU A 9 -30.22 -3.06 15.04
C LEU A 9 -30.78 -4.42 14.60
N ALA A 10 -30.04 -5.12 13.74
CA ALA A 10 -30.08 -6.57 13.69
C ALA A 10 -28.63 -7.10 13.61
N CYS A 11 -28.21 -7.70 14.72
CA CYS A 11 -27.04 -8.57 14.81
C CYS A 11 -27.35 -9.89 14.08
N ALA A 12 -26.41 -10.38 13.27
CA ALA A 12 -26.32 -11.80 12.94
C ALA A 12 -24.88 -12.26 13.19
N LEU A 13 -24.75 -13.07 14.24
CA LEU A 13 -23.57 -13.84 14.61
C LEU A 13 -23.30 -14.88 13.51
N CYS A 14 -22.08 -14.92 12.98
CA CYS A 14 -21.52 -16.12 12.36
C CYS A 14 -20.16 -16.41 13.00
N GLU A 15 -20.02 -17.67 13.39
CA GLU A 15 -18.94 -18.28 14.14
C GLU A 15 -17.63 -18.32 13.34
N GLY A 16 -16.49 -18.18 14.01
CA GLY A 16 -15.15 -18.24 13.40
C GLY A 16 -14.34 -16.96 13.62
N GLY A 17 -13.94 -16.71 14.87
CA GLY A 17 -13.25 -15.49 15.26
C GLY A 17 -11.80 -15.43 14.77
N VAL A 18 -11.54 -14.61 13.74
CA VAL A 18 -10.30 -13.80 13.54
C VAL A 18 -10.56 -12.51 12.71
N VAL A 19 -11.71 -12.35 12.05
CA VAL A 19 -11.89 -11.29 11.01
C VAL A 19 -12.19 -9.88 11.55
N LEU A 20 -12.52 -9.68 12.83
CA LEU A 20 -13.09 -8.41 13.30
C LEU A 20 -12.09 -7.31 13.72
N THR A 21 -10.80 -7.61 13.84
CA THR A 21 -9.84 -6.61 14.36
C THR A 21 -9.37 -5.62 13.28
N PHE A 22 -9.36 -6.01 12.00
CA PHE A 22 -8.94 -5.13 10.90
C PHE A 22 -10.04 -4.18 10.43
N CYS A 23 -11.31 -4.61 10.42
CA CYS A 23 -12.44 -3.77 9.99
C CYS A 23 -12.72 -2.60 10.93
N SER A 24 -12.54 -2.76 12.24
CA SER A 24 -12.86 -1.71 13.23
C SER A 24 -11.87 -0.52 13.17
N ILE A 25 -10.60 -0.78 12.83
CA ILE A 25 -9.60 0.27 12.62
C ILE A 25 -9.91 1.06 11.34
N TYR A 26 -10.34 0.36 10.28
CA TYR A 26 -10.56 0.92 8.94
C TYR A 26 -11.70 1.95 8.89
N ILE A 27 -12.81 1.68 9.60
CA ILE A 27 -13.98 2.58 9.63
C ILE A 27 -13.70 3.83 10.49
N ASN A 28 -12.95 3.67 11.58
CA ASN A 28 -12.61 4.81 12.45
C ASN A 28 -11.57 5.74 11.81
N LEU A 29 -10.60 5.22 11.05
CA LEU A 29 -9.58 6.06 10.38
C LEU A 29 -10.19 6.96 9.29
N LEU A 30 -11.11 6.43 8.48
CA LEU A 30 -11.80 7.20 7.43
C LEU A 30 -12.76 8.25 8.00
N ALA A 31 -13.34 8.01 9.17
CA ALA A 31 -14.18 8.98 9.87
C ALA A 31 -13.36 10.12 10.52
N LEU A 32 -12.14 9.82 11.01
CA LEU A 32 -11.24 10.82 11.61
C LEU A 32 -10.59 11.74 10.57
N LEU A 33 -10.37 11.29 9.34
CA LEU A 33 -9.80 12.11 8.26
C LEU A 33 -10.78 13.17 7.70
N ARG A 34 -12.08 13.14 8.07
CA ARG A 34 -13.07 14.15 7.65
C ARG A 34 -13.25 15.33 8.62
N ARG A 35 -12.55 15.34 9.76
CA ARG A 35 -12.64 16.46 10.72
C ARG A 35 -11.26 16.77 11.31
N THR A 36 -10.59 17.77 10.74
CA THR A 36 -10.11 18.98 11.45
C THR A 36 -9.23 19.81 10.51
N SER A 37 -9.79 20.92 10.02
CA SER A 37 -8.97 22.11 9.77
C SER A 37 -8.84 22.82 11.12
N CYS A 38 -7.64 22.84 11.69
CA CYS A 38 -7.32 23.71 12.81
C CYS A 38 -5.90 24.22 12.65
N ASN A 39 -5.82 25.49 12.25
CA ASN A 39 -4.60 26.26 12.12
C ASN A 39 -3.95 26.46 13.49
N THR A 40 -2.61 26.53 13.50
CA THR A 40 -1.70 26.82 14.62
C THR A 40 -1.27 25.64 15.50
N CYS A 41 -0.41 24.78 14.96
CA CYS A 41 0.60 24.12 15.77
C CYS A 41 1.87 23.96 14.94
N SER A 42 2.94 24.66 15.31
CA SER A 42 4.29 24.40 14.81
C SER A 42 4.74 23.04 15.36
N ARG A 43 4.16 21.96 14.81
CA ARG A 43 4.54 20.58 15.10
C ARG A 43 5.86 20.33 14.37
N ARG A 44 6.92 20.08 15.14
CA ARG A 44 8.14 19.48 14.58
C ARG A 44 7.74 18.15 13.95
N ARG A 45 7.63 18.12 12.62
CA ARG A 45 7.47 16.89 11.83
C ARG A 45 8.62 15.97 12.22
N ARG A 46 8.34 14.85 12.90
CA ARG A 46 9.38 13.85 13.18
C ARG A 46 9.50 12.93 11.98
N MET A 47 10.64 13.02 11.32
CA MET A 47 11.03 12.11 10.27
C MET A 47 11.36 10.71 10.84
N LEU A 48 10.92 9.65 10.16
CA LEU A 48 11.18 8.26 10.54
C LEU A 48 12.64 7.96 10.24
N THR A 49 13.45 7.60 11.23
CA THR A 49 14.85 7.24 10.96
C THR A 49 14.96 5.92 10.21
N TYR A 50 16.09 5.69 9.53
CA TYR A 50 16.32 4.43 8.83
C TYR A 50 16.27 3.21 9.78
N ASP A 51 16.85 3.31 10.98
CA ASP A 51 16.84 2.20 11.95
C ASP A 51 15.41 1.87 12.41
N GLU A 52 14.60 2.89 12.67
CA GLU A 52 13.18 2.73 13.01
C GLU A 52 12.41 2.09 11.85
N TYR A 53 12.64 2.57 10.63
CA TYR A 53 12.09 1.99 9.41
C TYR A 53 12.47 0.52 9.26
N SER A 54 13.76 0.17 9.36
CA SER A 54 14.25 -1.20 9.17
C SER A 54 13.73 -2.16 10.23
N ALA A 55 13.57 -1.70 11.47
CA ALA A 55 12.95 -2.50 12.53
C ALA A 55 11.45 -2.74 12.26
N GLN A 56 10.72 -1.69 11.86
CA GLN A 56 9.30 -1.81 11.52
C GLN A 56 9.06 -2.65 10.26
N LEU A 57 9.92 -2.54 9.25
CA LEU A 57 9.83 -3.30 8.01
C LEU A 57 9.94 -4.81 8.28
N ARG A 58 10.87 -5.22 9.15
CA ARG A 58 10.99 -6.62 9.59
C ARG A 58 9.71 -7.13 10.24
N ARG A 59 9.17 -6.38 11.21
CA ARG A 59 7.89 -6.73 11.87
C ARG A 59 6.75 -6.83 10.88
N LEU A 60 6.67 -5.91 9.93
CA LEU A 60 5.64 -5.88 8.90
C LEU A 60 5.73 -7.07 7.95
N CYS A 61 6.95 -7.48 7.57
CA CYS A 61 7.18 -8.69 6.78
C CYS A 61 6.75 -9.93 7.57
N ASP A 62 7.09 -10.01 8.86
CA ASP A 62 6.78 -11.16 9.71
C ASP A 62 5.31 -11.25 10.15
N SER A 63 4.51 -10.21 9.87
CA SER A 63 3.09 -10.15 10.24
C SER A 63 2.21 -9.80 9.04
N ALA A 64 1.95 -8.51 8.81
CA ALA A 64 0.95 -8.02 7.87
C ALA A 64 1.13 -8.55 6.45
N LEU A 65 2.36 -8.66 5.94
CA LEU A 65 2.58 -9.18 4.58
C LEU A 65 2.45 -10.71 4.53
N LYS A 66 3.09 -11.45 5.44
CA LYS A 66 3.03 -12.93 5.45
C LYS A 66 1.63 -13.47 5.71
N ASN A 67 0.83 -12.75 6.49
CA ASN A 67 -0.52 -13.18 6.85
C ASN A 67 -1.61 -12.62 5.92
N SER A 68 -1.23 -11.91 4.84
CA SER A 68 -2.19 -11.36 3.89
C SER A 68 -2.45 -12.35 2.75
N ASP A 69 -3.71 -12.72 2.55
CA ASP A 69 -4.14 -13.58 1.43
C ASP A 69 -3.90 -12.94 0.06
N LEU A 70 -3.69 -11.62 0.02
CA LEU A 70 -3.38 -10.89 -1.21
C LEU A 70 -1.93 -11.08 -1.63
N VAL A 71 -1.02 -11.39 -0.70
CA VAL A 71 0.42 -11.46 -0.94
C VAL A 71 0.82 -12.89 -1.31
N THR A 72 1.28 -13.09 -2.54
CA THR A 72 1.63 -14.41 -3.07
C THR A 72 3.09 -14.78 -2.88
N SER A 73 3.98 -13.79 -2.76
CA SER A 73 5.40 -14.02 -2.48
C SER A 73 6.03 -12.80 -1.85
N ILE A 74 7.03 -13.04 -0.98
CA ILE A 74 7.80 -12.00 -0.29
C ILE A 74 9.28 -12.34 -0.45
N GLN A 75 10.07 -11.36 -0.85
CA GLN A 75 11.51 -11.43 -1.04
C GLN A 75 12.16 -10.25 -0.32
N PRO A 76 12.68 -10.48 0.91
CA PRO A 76 13.47 -9.48 1.60
C PRO A 76 14.75 -9.19 0.81
N SER A 77 14.98 -7.93 0.42
CA SER A 77 16.27 -7.48 -0.09
C SER A 77 17.09 -6.95 1.07
N LEU A 78 17.84 -7.84 1.71
CA LEU A 78 18.71 -7.50 2.84
C LEU A 78 19.81 -6.49 2.45
N ALA A 79 20.25 -6.50 1.19
CA ALA A 79 21.29 -5.60 0.71
C ALA A 79 20.80 -4.14 0.57
N ASP A 80 19.54 -3.94 0.22
CA ASP A 80 18.99 -2.61 -0.08
C ASP A 80 18.05 -2.09 1.02
N GLY A 81 17.94 -2.81 2.15
CA GLY A 81 17.01 -2.47 3.23
C GLY A 81 15.55 -2.42 2.77
N ALA A 82 15.21 -3.19 1.74
CA ALA A 82 13.92 -3.14 1.06
C ALA A 82 13.22 -4.49 1.13
N VAL A 83 11.91 -4.51 0.89
CA VAL A 83 11.17 -5.75 0.65
C VAL A 83 10.50 -5.68 -0.70
N LEU A 84 10.67 -6.73 -1.49
CA LEU A 84 9.86 -6.96 -2.69
C LEU A 84 8.78 -7.98 -2.36
N PHE A 85 7.58 -7.79 -2.89
CA PHE A 85 6.52 -8.78 -2.77
C PHE A 85 5.59 -8.71 -3.95
N ARG A 86 4.93 -9.82 -4.26
CA ARG A 86 3.91 -9.87 -5.31
C ARG A 86 2.56 -10.09 -4.71
N THR A 87 1.55 -9.53 -5.35
CA THR A 87 0.16 -9.75 -4.97
C THR A 87 -0.59 -10.47 -6.07
N ALA A 88 -1.57 -11.27 -5.66
CA ALA A 88 -2.65 -11.68 -6.55
C ALA A 88 -3.45 -10.44 -6.97
N LEU A 89 -4.13 -10.56 -8.11
CA LEU A 89 -5.05 -9.50 -8.53
C LEU A 89 -6.35 -9.59 -7.74
N PRO A 90 -6.83 -8.45 -7.22
CA PRO A 90 -8.17 -8.37 -6.69
C PRO A 90 -9.20 -8.67 -7.80
N SER A 91 -10.32 -9.29 -7.43
CA SER A 91 -11.26 -9.86 -8.40
C SER A 91 -11.86 -8.82 -9.35
N SER A 92 -12.05 -7.57 -8.92
CA SER A 92 -12.57 -6.49 -9.78
C SER A 92 -11.61 -6.07 -10.89
N ILE A 93 -10.30 -6.30 -10.73
CA ILE A 93 -9.26 -5.97 -11.72
C ILE A 93 -9.02 -7.17 -12.67
N ALA A 94 -9.22 -8.39 -12.17
CA ALA A 94 -8.93 -9.64 -12.87
C ALA A 94 -9.76 -9.86 -14.14
N TYR A 95 -10.98 -9.30 -14.24
CA TYR A 95 -11.90 -9.59 -15.34
C TYR A 95 -11.72 -8.73 -16.60
N SER A 96 -11.01 -7.60 -16.52
CA SER A 96 -10.95 -6.63 -17.63
C SER A 96 -9.57 -6.42 -18.24
N THR A 97 -8.51 -7.02 -17.67
CA THR A 97 -7.13 -6.70 -18.06
C THR A 97 -6.29 -7.96 -18.30
N LEU A 98 -5.33 -7.86 -19.25
CA LEU A 98 -4.24 -8.84 -19.42
C LEU A 98 -3.26 -8.86 -18.23
N LEU A 99 -3.53 -8.07 -17.19
CA LEU A 99 -2.72 -7.99 -15.99
C LEU A 99 -2.70 -9.37 -15.32
N CYS A 100 -1.52 -9.82 -14.93
CA CYS A 100 -1.30 -11.10 -14.29
C CYS A 100 -1.01 -10.93 -12.80
N CYS A 101 -0.15 -9.97 -12.46
CA CYS A 101 0.21 -9.67 -11.08
C CYS A 101 0.77 -8.27 -10.94
N ILE A 102 0.82 -7.82 -9.68
CA ILE A 102 1.48 -6.57 -9.29
C ILE A 102 2.68 -6.95 -8.42
N GLU A 103 3.83 -6.40 -8.75
CA GLU A 103 5.03 -6.51 -7.94
C GLU A 103 5.26 -5.18 -7.22
N PHE A 104 5.41 -5.22 -5.91
CA PHE A 104 5.65 -4.07 -5.06
C PHE A 104 7.06 -4.12 -4.48
N LYS A 105 7.59 -2.93 -4.20
CA LYS A 105 8.82 -2.73 -3.46
C LYS A 105 8.61 -1.62 -2.43
N ILE A 106 8.82 -1.94 -1.15
CA ILE A 106 8.89 -0.93 -0.10
C ILE A 106 10.37 -0.69 0.19
N CYS A 107 10.80 0.56 0.06
CA CYS A 107 12.15 0.99 0.37
C CYS A 107 12.12 2.30 1.18
N TYR A 108 13.30 2.77 1.60
CA TYR A 108 13.43 4.01 2.36
C TYR A 108 14.07 5.11 1.53
N SER A 109 13.46 6.30 1.53
CA SER A 109 14.08 7.48 0.96
C SER A 109 14.97 8.15 1.99
N HIS A 110 16.29 8.14 1.80
CA HIS A 110 17.19 8.93 2.65
C HIS A 110 17.02 10.45 2.46
N ALA A 111 16.64 10.88 1.27
CA ALA A 111 16.43 12.29 0.96
C ALA A 111 15.20 12.87 1.67
N TYR A 112 14.12 12.09 1.75
CA TYR A 112 12.85 12.50 2.35
C TYR A 112 12.65 11.98 3.78
N GLN A 113 13.50 11.03 4.21
CA GLN A 113 13.38 10.32 5.48
C GLN A 113 12.00 9.68 5.69
N GLU A 114 11.52 9.02 4.63
CA GLU A 114 10.19 8.44 4.56
C GLU A 114 10.20 7.10 3.80
N PRO A 115 9.28 6.18 4.11
CA PRO A 115 9.05 4.98 3.31
C PRO A 115 8.54 5.36 1.92
N ARG A 116 8.99 4.63 0.89
CA ARG A 116 8.49 4.74 -0.48
C ARG A 116 7.81 3.45 -0.89
N LEU A 117 6.66 3.58 -1.54
CA LEU A 117 5.97 2.48 -2.21
C LEU A 117 6.24 2.57 -3.70
N LEU A 118 6.86 1.53 -4.23
CA LEU A 118 7.11 1.35 -5.66
C LEU A 118 6.33 0.14 -6.14
N PHE A 119 5.90 0.13 -7.39
CA PHE A 119 5.24 -1.02 -7.98
C PHE A 119 5.43 -1.15 -9.49
N ARG A 120 5.22 -2.37 -9.99
CA ARG A 120 5.25 -2.75 -11.40
C ARG A 120 4.04 -3.59 -11.73
N LEU A 121 3.53 -3.38 -12.93
CA LEU A 121 2.45 -4.16 -13.49
C LEU A 121 3.01 -5.16 -14.48
N TRP A 122 2.61 -6.41 -14.33
CA TRP A 122 3.01 -7.49 -15.24
C TRP A 122 1.78 -7.99 -15.97
N ARG A 123 1.83 -8.03 -17.30
CA ARG A 123 0.77 -8.60 -18.14
C ARG A 123 1.24 -9.87 -18.82
N ARG A 124 0.31 -10.77 -19.14
CA ARG A 124 0.59 -11.86 -20.07
C ARG A 124 0.82 -11.27 -21.46
N ALA A 125 1.97 -11.56 -22.05
CA ALA A 125 2.25 -11.25 -23.45
C ALA A 125 1.67 -12.34 -24.35
N ALA A 126 1.30 -11.97 -25.57
CA ALA A 126 0.90 -12.95 -26.56
C ALA A 126 2.08 -13.90 -26.82
N SER A 127 1.88 -15.19 -26.54
CA SER A 127 2.92 -16.18 -26.81
C SER A 127 2.99 -16.46 -28.30
N GLN A 128 4.21 -16.52 -28.84
CA GLN A 128 4.48 -17.08 -30.17
C GLN A 128 4.76 -18.59 -30.11
N GLU A 129 4.94 -19.14 -28.90
CA GLU A 129 5.27 -20.55 -28.65
C GLU A 129 4.18 -21.21 -27.80
N GLU A 130 3.61 -22.32 -28.27
CA GLU A 130 2.56 -23.03 -27.53
C GLU A 130 3.07 -23.54 -26.18
N GLY A 131 2.30 -23.28 -25.11
CA GLY A 131 2.56 -23.80 -23.77
C GLY A 131 3.51 -22.97 -22.89
N ILE A 132 4.02 -21.84 -23.37
CA ILE A 132 4.87 -20.93 -22.57
C ILE A 132 4.13 -19.62 -22.30
N ASP A 133 3.90 -19.32 -21.02
CA ASP A 133 3.36 -18.03 -20.58
C ASP A 133 4.49 -16.99 -20.50
N PHE A 134 4.41 -15.96 -21.34
CA PHE A 134 5.34 -14.83 -21.29
C PHE A 134 4.76 -13.70 -20.44
N LEU A 135 5.58 -13.14 -19.54
CA LEU A 135 5.23 -11.95 -18.77
C LEU A 135 6.03 -10.75 -19.27
N ALA A 136 5.33 -9.64 -19.49
CA ALA A 136 5.94 -8.38 -19.89
C ALA A 136 5.54 -7.25 -18.93
N PRO A 137 6.45 -6.30 -18.65
CA PRO A 137 6.09 -5.06 -17.97
C PRO A 137 4.96 -4.34 -18.72
N TRP A 138 4.03 -3.77 -17.97
CA TRP A 138 2.91 -3.01 -18.52
C TRP A 138 2.91 -1.59 -17.99
N PHE A 139 2.83 -0.63 -18.90
CA PHE A 139 2.82 0.81 -18.60
C PHE A 139 1.54 1.44 -19.19
N PRO A 140 0.39 1.31 -18.51
CA PRO A 140 -0.82 1.99 -18.95
C PRO A 140 -0.66 3.52 -18.88
N THR A 141 -1.35 4.23 -19.77
CA THR A 141 -1.34 5.70 -19.80
C THR A 141 -1.92 6.30 -18.51
N ASP A 142 -2.95 5.67 -17.93
CA ASP A 142 -3.54 6.06 -16.66
C ASP A 142 -3.55 4.87 -15.68
N VAL A 143 -2.42 4.71 -14.99
CA VAL A 143 -2.24 3.62 -14.02
C VAL A 143 -3.16 3.76 -12.80
N ALA A 144 -3.48 4.98 -12.40
CA ALA A 144 -4.33 5.24 -11.24
C ALA A 144 -5.76 4.79 -11.52
N GLN A 145 -6.28 5.10 -12.71
CA GLN A 145 -7.60 4.63 -13.15
C GLN A 145 -7.64 3.10 -13.25
N VAL A 146 -6.62 2.47 -13.86
CA VAL A 146 -6.56 1.01 -14.02
C VAL A 146 -6.61 0.28 -12.69
N LEU A 147 -5.94 0.81 -11.67
CA LEU A 147 -5.87 0.19 -10.34
C LEU A 147 -6.96 0.68 -9.37
N GLY A 148 -7.84 1.58 -9.80
CA GLY A 148 -8.84 2.19 -8.92
C GLY A 148 -8.22 2.97 -7.76
N ILE A 149 -7.04 3.57 -7.96
CA ILE A 149 -6.37 4.37 -6.94
C ILE A 149 -7.12 5.70 -6.79
N ASP A 150 -7.48 6.05 -5.56
CA ASP A 150 -8.17 7.31 -5.24
C ASP A 150 -7.35 8.53 -5.71
N ARG A 151 -8.03 9.58 -6.20
CA ARG A 151 -7.41 10.81 -6.73
C ARG A 151 -6.55 11.60 -5.74
N GLY A 152 -6.47 11.17 -4.48
CA GLY A 152 -5.61 11.77 -3.45
C GLY A 152 -4.14 11.35 -3.55
N PHE A 153 -3.81 10.34 -4.34
CA PHE A 153 -2.43 9.89 -4.55
C PHE A 153 -1.91 10.30 -5.92
N THR A 154 -0.68 10.80 -5.95
CA THR A 154 0.06 11.01 -7.20
C THR A 154 0.91 9.78 -7.48
N VAL A 155 0.73 9.19 -8.67
CA VAL A 155 1.55 8.07 -9.14
C VAL A 155 2.26 8.49 -10.42
N SER A 156 3.57 8.33 -10.45
CA SER A 156 4.38 8.57 -11.65
C SER A 156 5.38 7.46 -11.91
N LEU A 157 5.87 7.39 -13.14
CA LEU A 157 6.87 6.44 -13.57
C LEU A 157 8.27 7.01 -13.29
N ASP A 158 9.00 6.36 -12.39
CA ASP A 158 10.37 6.70 -12.01
C ASP A 158 11.35 5.69 -12.61
N ALA A 159 12.51 6.17 -13.08
CA ALA A 159 13.67 5.34 -13.36
C ALA A 159 14.61 5.39 -12.15
N LEU A 160 14.74 4.26 -11.45
CA LEU A 160 15.56 4.15 -10.25
C LEU A 160 16.79 3.31 -10.57
N PHE A 161 17.96 3.77 -10.13
CA PHE A 161 19.16 2.96 -10.20
C PHE A 161 19.14 1.92 -9.07
N SER A 162 19.26 0.65 -9.44
CA SER A 162 19.32 -0.45 -8.49
C SER A 162 20.78 -0.80 -8.23
N ASN A 163 21.22 -0.63 -6.98
CA ASN A 163 22.61 -0.90 -6.59
C ASN A 163 22.93 -2.40 -6.70
N SER A 164 21.95 -3.27 -6.45
CA SER A 164 22.11 -4.71 -6.48
C SER A 164 22.24 -5.28 -7.89
N SER A 165 21.45 -4.79 -8.85
CA SER A 165 21.53 -5.23 -10.26
C SER A 165 22.50 -4.41 -11.11
N ARG A 166 22.99 -3.27 -10.59
CA ARG A 166 23.73 -2.24 -11.35
C ARG A 166 23.01 -1.80 -12.63
N SER A 167 21.68 -1.90 -12.64
CA SER A 167 20.86 -1.55 -13.79
C SER A 167 19.84 -0.48 -13.41
N GLN A 168 19.40 0.28 -14.41
CA GLN A 168 18.21 1.09 -14.25
C GLN A 168 16.99 0.20 -14.22
N GLU A 169 16.10 0.51 -13.29
CA GLU A 169 14.88 -0.20 -13.02
C GLU A 169 13.72 0.80 -13.10
N THR A 170 12.76 0.55 -13.97
CA THR A 170 11.57 1.40 -14.10
C THR A 170 10.50 0.95 -13.12
N TRP A 171 9.99 1.85 -12.29
CA TRP A 171 8.95 1.59 -11.30
C TRP A 171 7.90 2.68 -11.34
N PHE A 172 6.63 2.33 -11.14
CA PHE A 172 5.67 3.33 -10.68
C PHE A 172 5.97 3.64 -9.22
N ALA A 173 5.94 4.91 -8.85
CA ALA A 173 6.17 5.38 -7.50
C ALA A 173 4.94 6.15 -7.01
N PHE A 174 4.51 5.84 -5.79
CA PHE A 174 3.60 6.71 -5.06
C PHE A 174 4.39 7.90 -4.52
N HIS A 175 3.97 9.10 -4.91
CA HIS A 175 4.51 10.37 -4.40
C HIS A 175 3.52 10.98 -3.43
N PRO A 176 3.66 10.71 -2.13
CA PRO A 176 2.90 11.45 -1.14
C PRO A 176 3.36 12.90 -1.08
N CYS A 177 2.42 13.82 -1.15
CA CYS A 177 2.70 15.24 -0.93
C CYS A 177 2.89 15.55 0.58
N ASP A 178 2.30 14.76 1.49
CA ASP A 178 2.40 14.93 2.95
C ASP A 178 2.22 13.62 3.74
N THR A 179 3.16 12.67 3.62
CA THR A 179 3.09 11.36 4.28
C THR A 179 2.89 11.45 5.79
N ALA A 180 3.63 12.35 6.45
CA ALA A 180 3.58 12.53 7.90
C ALA A 180 2.21 13.06 8.39
N GLU A 181 1.55 13.91 7.60
CA GLU A 181 0.22 14.43 7.93
C GLU A 181 -0.86 13.36 7.78
N ILE A 182 -0.73 12.52 6.75
CA ILE A 182 -1.70 11.47 6.42
C ILE A 182 -1.61 10.29 7.42
N VAL A 183 -0.40 9.86 7.79
CA VAL A 183 -0.19 8.69 8.67
C VAL A 183 -0.34 9.05 10.16
N GLY A 184 -0.16 10.32 10.50
CA GLY A 184 -0.06 10.82 11.87
C GLY A 184 1.29 10.46 12.50
N ASP A 185 2.02 11.48 12.93
CA ASP A 185 3.39 11.41 13.47
C ASP A 185 3.45 11.57 15.00
N LYS A 186 2.31 11.42 15.69
CA LYS A 186 2.25 11.46 17.15
C LYS A 186 3.18 10.40 17.74
N LEU A 187 3.99 10.79 18.73
CA LEU A 187 4.99 9.93 19.37
C LEU A 187 4.39 8.62 19.91
N ASP A 188 3.15 8.67 20.39
CA ASP A 188 2.44 7.52 20.96
C ASP A 188 2.21 6.38 19.95
N PHE A 189 2.24 6.68 18.65
CA PHE A 189 2.00 5.70 17.59
C PHE A 189 3.22 5.50 16.69
N LYS A 190 4.40 5.88 17.16
CA LYS A 190 5.63 5.80 16.36
C LYS A 190 5.94 4.36 15.93
N ASP A 191 5.74 3.39 16.80
CA ASP A 191 6.15 1.99 16.57
C ASP A 191 5.32 1.26 15.50
N ASP A 192 4.13 1.78 15.21
CA ASP A 192 3.20 1.23 14.21
C ASP A 192 3.13 2.09 12.94
N TYR A 193 4.05 3.06 12.78
CA TYR A 193 4.03 4.01 11.67
C TYR A 193 3.97 3.31 10.31
N LEU A 194 4.85 2.33 10.06
CA LEU A 194 4.93 1.65 8.77
C LEU A 194 3.70 0.78 8.50
N SER A 195 3.10 0.19 9.53
CA SER A 195 1.85 -0.58 9.41
C SER A 195 0.67 0.32 9.03
N ARG A 196 0.56 1.50 9.65
CA ARG A 196 -0.44 2.51 9.26
C ARG A 196 -0.19 3.05 7.87
N TRP A 197 1.06 3.36 7.56
CA TRP A 197 1.49 3.79 6.23
C TRP A 197 1.09 2.77 5.17
N LEU A 198 1.39 1.47 5.36
CA LEU A 198 1.01 0.44 4.41
C LEU A 198 -0.51 0.32 4.24
N SER A 199 -1.25 0.45 5.34
CA SER A 199 -2.71 0.43 5.32
C SER A 199 -3.30 1.55 4.44
N ILE A 200 -2.68 2.73 4.46
CA ILE A 200 -3.11 3.88 3.67
C ILE A 200 -2.60 3.81 2.22
N PHE A 201 -1.35 3.46 2.00
CA PHE A 201 -0.72 3.54 0.68
C PHE A 201 -0.94 2.29 -0.19
N LEU A 202 -1.24 1.14 0.40
CA LEU A 202 -1.45 -0.11 -0.32
C LEU A 202 -2.87 -0.65 -0.11
N PHE A 203 -3.25 -0.94 1.13
CA PHE A 203 -4.51 -1.64 1.40
C PHE A 203 -5.75 -0.75 1.27
N SER A 204 -5.60 0.57 1.12
CA SER A 204 -6.72 1.49 0.91
C SER A 204 -7.44 1.29 -0.43
N TRP A 205 -6.75 0.75 -1.43
CA TRP A 205 -7.25 0.52 -2.78
C TRP A 205 -7.12 -0.94 -3.21
N LEU A 206 -6.04 -1.63 -2.79
CA LEU A 206 -5.80 -3.02 -3.19
C LEU A 206 -6.79 -4.01 -2.56
N ALA A 207 -7.31 -3.71 -1.35
CA ALA A 207 -8.26 -4.60 -0.66
C ALA A 207 -9.73 -4.30 -0.96
N LYS A 208 -10.02 -3.16 -1.61
CA LYS A 208 -11.38 -2.78 -2.03
C LYS A 208 -11.75 -3.33 -3.41
N SER A 209 -10.75 -3.85 -4.11
CA SER A 209 -10.87 -4.36 -5.47
C SER A 209 -11.11 -5.87 -5.47
#